data_AF-A0A6L8LUQ5-F1
#
_entry.id   AF-A0A6L8LUQ5-F1
#
_cell.length_a   1.000
_cell.length_b   1.000
_cell.length_c   1.000
_cell.angle_alpha   90.00
_cell.angle_beta   90.00
_cell.angle_gamma   90.00
#
_symmetry.space_group_name_H-M   'P 1'
#
loop_
_entity.id
_entity.type
_entity.pdbx_description
1 polymer ?
#
loop_
_entity_poly.entity_id
_entity_poly.type
_entity_poly.pdbx_seq_one_letter_code
_entity_poly.pdbx_strand_id
1 'polypeptide(L)'
;MISLEQAKHLVELLESDQQEEADKLVVSIQENSPNPVFQEIGELTRDLHESIKQFTVDDRISAIANDEIPDAKDRLQYVIDKTETAANKTMDAVDRCMPIADNLHEGLLKVRPQWNELMHGRIELAEFKALCHRIDELLGEVEGDSSELRGQLTEILMAQDFQDLTGQIISRVITLVNEVEGRLVEILTAFGAEQLEEAEHNKNKSSIDPEGPILNAHEREDAVASQDEVDDLLSSLGF
;
A
#
# COMPACT_ATOMS: atom_id res chain seq x y z
N MET A 1 5.50 -33.73 -45.03
CA MET A 1 5.47 -33.57 -46.51
C MET A 1 5.58 -34.96 -47.14
N ILE A 2 4.72 -35.28 -48.13
CA ILE A 2 4.72 -36.59 -48.81
C ILE A 2 5.81 -36.61 -49.89
N SER A 3 6.63 -37.66 -49.95
CA SER A 3 7.66 -37.80 -50.98
C SER A 3 7.06 -38.27 -52.32
N LEU A 4 7.74 -37.98 -53.43
CA LEU A 4 7.29 -38.40 -54.77
C LEU A 4 7.22 -39.93 -54.90
N GLU A 5 8.03 -40.68 -54.15
CA GLU A 5 7.96 -42.14 -54.09
C GLU A 5 6.72 -42.61 -53.32
N GLN A 6 6.40 -42.00 -52.18
CA GLN A 6 5.21 -42.31 -51.39
C GLN A 6 3.93 -42.01 -52.16
N ALA A 7 3.90 -40.92 -52.93
CA ALA A 7 2.76 -40.58 -53.78
C ALA A 7 2.55 -41.60 -54.91
N LYS A 8 3.63 -42.08 -55.55
CA LYS A 8 3.55 -43.13 -56.56
C LYS A 8 3.10 -44.46 -55.96
N HIS A 9 3.61 -44.81 -54.79
CA HIS A 9 3.26 -46.06 -54.11
C HIS A 9 1.79 -46.06 -53.66
N LEU A 10 1.26 -44.93 -53.19
CA LEU A 10 -0.16 -44.78 -52.86
C LEU A 10 -1.05 -44.95 -54.11
N VAL A 11 -0.65 -44.38 -55.24
CA VAL A 11 -1.38 -44.54 -56.52
C VAL A 11 -1.36 -45.99 -56.98
N GLU A 12 -0.22 -46.68 -56.87
CA GLU A 12 -0.07 -48.09 -57.26
C GLU A 12 -0.94 -49.02 -56.41
N LEU A 13 -1.08 -48.74 -55.10
CA LEU A 13 -1.96 -49.47 -54.19
C LEU A 13 -3.44 -49.22 -54.48
N LEU A 14 -3.81 -47.98 -54.84
CA LEU A 14 -5.17 -47.61 -55.22
C LEU A 14 -5.57 -48.19 -56.60
N GLU A 15 -4.63 -48.25 -57.55
CA GLU A 15 -4.85 -48.89 -58.87
C GLU A 15 -4.98 -50.42 -58.76
N SER A 16 -4.43 -51.02 -57.71
CA SER A 16 -4.48 -52.47 -57.45
C SER A 16 -5.67 -52.91 -56.58
N ASP A 17 -6.63 -52.00 -56.29
CA ASP A 17 -7.81 -52.22 -55.44
C ASP A 17 -7.47 -52.63 -53.98
N GLN A 18 -6.26 -52.29 -53.52
CA GLN A 18 -5.75 -52.61 -52.17
C GLN A 18 -6.00 -51.45 -51.20
N GLN A 19 -7.27 -51.14 -50.95
CA GLN A 19 -7.69 -50.01 -50.10
C GLN A 19 -7.16 -50.09 -48.66
N GLU A 20 -7.12 -51.27 -48.04
CA GLU A 20 -6.60 -51.41 -46.66
C GLU A 20 -5.11 -51.06 -46.53
N GLU A 21 -4.30 -51.38 -47.55
CA GLU A 21 -2.86 -51.07 -47.55
C GLU A 21 -2.62 -49.59 -47.86
N ALA A 22 -3.44 -49.00 -48.74
CA ALA A 22 -3.42 -47.57 -49.02
C ALA A 22 -3.78 -46.74 -47.77
N ASP A 23 -4.80 -47.14 -47.01
CA ASP A 23 -5.21 -46.47 -45.77
C ASP A 23 -4.12 -46.55 -44.70
N LYS A 24 -3.46 -47.71 -44.54
CA LYS A 24 -2.30 -47.85 -43.66
C LYS A 24 -1.13 -46.95 -44.07
N LEU A 25 -0.88 -46.81 -45.37
CA LEU A 25 0.17 -45.92 -45.87
C LEU A 25 -0.16 -44.46 -45.55
N VAL A 26 -1.40 -44.03 -45.69
CA VAL A 26 -1.85 -42.67 -45.33
C VAL A 26 -1.72 -42.41 -43.83
N VAL A 27 -2.14 -43.35 -42.97
CA VAL A 27 -2.02 -43.24 -41.51
C VAL A 27 -0.55 -43.15 -41.09
N SER A 28 0.33 -44.00 -41.63
CA SER A 28 1.76 -43.98 -41.32
C SER A 28 2.47 -42.70 -41.78
N ILE A 29 1.98 -42.04 -42.84
CA ILE A 29 2.43 -40.73 -43.30
C ILE A 29 1.97 -39.64 -42.33
N GLN A 30 0.76 -39.76 -41.76
CA GLN A 30 0.18 -38.81 -40.81
C GLN A 30 0.82 -38.90 -39.41
N GLU A 31 1.15 -40.12 -38.96
CA GLU A 31 1.82 -40.36 -37.67
C GLU A 31 3.30 -39.90 -37.66
N ASN A 32 3.95 -39.84 -38.82
CA ASN A 32 5.31 -39.31 -38.95
C ASN A 32 5.39 -37.78 -39.03
N SER A 33 4.25 -37.09 -39.02
CA SER A 33 4.22 -35.64 -38.88
C SER A 33 4.26 -35.31 -37.38
N PRO A 34 5.36 -34.72 -36.86
CA PRO A 34 5.38 -34.27 -35.47
C PRO A 34 4.19 -33.33 -35.26
N ASN A 35 3.37 -33.63 -34.25
CA ASN A 35 2.15 -32.88 -34.01
C ASN A 35 2.55 -31.43 -33.68
N PRO A 36 2.21 -30.46 -34.56
CA PRO A 36 2.72 -29.10 -34.49
C PRO A 36 2.39 -28.44 -33.15
N VAL A 37 1.25 -28.79 -32.54
CA VAL A 37 0.84 -28.30 -31.22
C VAL A 37 1.83 -28.69 -30.12
N PHE A 38 2.37 -29.91 -30.14
CA PHE A 38 3.36 -30.33 -29.14
C PHE A 38 4.72 -29.69 -29.37
N GLN A 39 5.04 -29.35 -30.62
CA GLN A 39 6.28 -28.66 -30.97
C GLN A 39 6.22 -27.19 -30.51
N GLU A 40 5.08 -26.55 -30.72
CA GLU A 40 4.78 -25.16 -30.32
C GLU A 40 4.67 -25.02 -28.80
N ILE A 41 4.04 -25.99 -28.11
CA ILE A 41 4.08 -26.09 -26.63
C ILE A 41 5.51 -26.31 -26.15
N GLY A 42 6.30 -27.11 -26.87
CA GLY A 42 7.70 -27.37 -26.56
C GLY A 42 8.59 -26.13 -26.67
N GLU A 43 8.40 -25.33 -27.73
CA GLU A 43 9.04 -24.03 -27.91
C GLU A 43 8.60 -23.05 -26.81
N LEU A 44 7.30 -22.87 -26.58
CA LEU A 44 6.78 -21.97 -25.53
C LEU A 44 7.29 -22.35 -24.13
N THR A 45 7.37 -23.65 -23.82
CA THR A 45 7.90 -24.13 -22.53
C THR A 45 9.40 -23.89 -22.43
N ARG A 46 10.14 -23.97 -23.55
CA ARG A 46 11.57 -23.73 -23.59
C ARG A 46 11.88 -22.24 -23.50
N ASP A 47 11.12 -21.39 -24.16
CA ASP A 47 11.25 -19.94 -24.08
C ASP A 47 10.90 -19.44 -22.68
N LEU A 48 9.88 -20.05 -22.05
CA LEU A 48 9.58 -19.87 -20.63
C LEU A 48 10.73 -20.31 -19.73
N HIS A 49 11.29 -21.48 -19.98
CA HIS A 49 12.39 -21.99 -19.19
C HIS A 49 13.66 -21.14 -19.36
N GLU A 50 13.96 -20.65 -20.56
CA GLU A 50 15.11 -19.81 -20.88
C GLU A 50 14.96 -18.42 -20.26
N SER A 51 13.75 -17.85 -20.31
CA SER A 51 13.41 -16.59 -19.64
C SER A 51 13.45 -16.70 -18.10
N ILE A 52 12.92 -17.79 -17.52
CA ILE A 52 13.05 -18.08 -16.08
C ILE A 52 14.52 -18.29 -15.70
N LYS A 53 15.30 -18.97 -16.54
CA LYS A 53 16.71 -19.21 -16.28
C LYS A 53 17.50 -17.90 -16.30
N GLN A 54 17.21 -17.02 -17.26
CA GLN A 54 17.80 -15.68 -17.32
C GLN A 54 17.40 -14.82 -16.11
N PHE A 55 16.16 -14.96 -15.62
CA PHE A 55 15.71 -14.36 -14.37
C PHE A 55 16.45 -14.90 -13.13
N THR A 56 16.66 -16.22 -13.03
CA THR A 56 17.47 -16.80 -11.93
C THR A 56 18.95 -16.44 -11.99
N VAL A 57 19.43 -15.90 -13.12
CA VAL A 57 20.80 -15.42 -13.30
C VAL A 57 20.92 -13.92 -13.01
N ASP A 58 19.81 -13.21 -12.76
CA ASP A 58 19.87 -11.82 -12.34
C ASP A 58 20.32 -11.72 -10.88
N ASP A 59 21.63 -11.50 -10.71
CA ASP A 59 22.28 -11.26 -9.42
C ASP A 59 21.57 -10.14 -8.61
N ARG A 60 20.91 -9.18 -9.27
CA ARG A 60 20.16 -8.11 -8.60
C ARG A 60 18.89 -8.63 -7.93
N ILE A 61 18.14 -9.49 -8.60
CA ILE A 61 16.89 -10.05 -8.07
C ILE A 61 17.19 -11.02 -6.92
N SER A 62 18.27 -11.80 -7.05
CA SER A 62 18.76 -12.63 -5.96
C SER A 62 19.16 -11.81 -4.73
N ALA A 63 19.84 -10.68 -4.92
CA ALA A 63 20.20 -9.75 -3.82
C ALA A 63 18.96 -9.11 -3.18
N ILE A 64 17.98 -8.67 -4.00
CA ILE A 64 16.73 -8.11 -3.48
C ILE A 64 15.97 -9.13 -2.63
N ALA A 65 15.84 -10.36 -3.12
CA ALA A 65 15.08 -11.41 -2.44
C ALA A 65 15.75 -11.93 -1.16
N ASN A 66 17.08 -12.08 -1.18
CA ASN A 66 17.81 -12.69 -0.06
C ASN A 66 18.28 -11.67 0.99
N ASP A 67 18.52 -10.42 0.62
CA ASP A 67 19.08 -9.41 1.53
C ASP A 67 18.15 -8.22 1.76
N GLU A 68 17.69 -7.55 0.68
CA GLU A 68 16.99 -6.25 0.81
C GLU A 68 15.55 -6.38 1.31
N ILE A 69 14.79 -7.39 0.88
CA ILE A 69 13.43 -7.64 1.37
C ILE A 69 13.43 -8.02 2.86
N PRO A 70 14.29 -8.95 3.34
CA PRO A 70 14.43 -9.21 4.78
C PRO A 70 14.83 -7.96 5.59
N ASP A 71 15.81 -7.17 5.13
CA ASP A 71 16.20 -5.91 5.79
C ASP A 71 15.05 -4.89 5.82
N ALA A 72 14.30 -4.74 4.72
CA ALA A 72 13.13 -3.88 4.65
C ALA A 72 12.06 -4.30 5.67
N LYS A 73 11.81 -5.60 5.83
CA LYS A 73 10.89 -6.13 6.84
C LYS A 73 11.33 -5.76 8.25
N ASP A 74 12.60 -6.00 8.58
CA ASP A 74 13.13 -5.68 9.92
C ASP A 74 13.05 -4.18 10.21
N ARG A 75 13.30 -3.34 9.20
CA ARG A 75 13.17 -1.89 9.33
C ARG A 75 11.72 -1.43 9.47
N LEU A 76 10.76 -2.03 8.77
CA LEU A 76 9.35 -1.75 8.98
C LEU A 76 8.90 -2.17 10.38
N GLN A 77 9.39 -3.31 10.89
CA GLN A 77 9.13 -3.69 12.28
C GLN A 77 9.67 -2.64 13.26
N TYR A 78 10.88 -2.15 13.04
CA TYR A 78 11.44 -1.06 13.84
C TYR A 78 10.57 0.22 13.79
N VAL A 79 10.03 0.56 12.62
CA VAL A 79 9.10 1.70 12.47
C VAL A 79 7.84 1.50 13.30
N ILE A 80 7.26 0.30 13.28
CA ILE A 80 6.07 -0.04 14.08
C ILE A 80 6.37 0.14 15.57
N ASP A 81 7.43 -0.49 16.07
CA ASP A 81 7.81 -0.43 17.48
C ASP A 81 8.08 1.00 17.95
N LYS A 82 8.74 1.82 17.11
CA LYS A 82 9.00 3.22 17.39
C LYS A 82 7.74 4.07 17.41
N THR A 83 6.84 3.84 16.47
CA THR A 83 5.57 4.56 16.38
C THR A 83 4.68 4.24 17.59
N GLU A 84 4.62 2.97 18.00
CA GLU A 84 3.90 2.54 19.20
C GLU A 84 4.48 3.19 20.46
N THR A 85 5.80 3.16 20.61
CA THR A 85 6.47 3.79 21.76
C THR A 85 6.18 5.29 21.84
N ALA A 86 6.26 5.98 20.70
CA ALA A 86 5.99 7.42 20.63
C ALA A 86 4.53 7.76 20.92
N ALA A 87 3.58 6.97 20.39
CA ALA A 87 2.16 7.12 20.66
C ALA A 87 1.86 6.97 22.16
N ASN A 88 2.41 5.92 22.80
CA ASN A 88 2.24 5.67 24.23
C ASN A 88 2.80 6.83 25.07
N LYS A 89 4.03 7.29 24.79
CA LYS A 89 4.62 8.44 25.47
C LYS A 89 3.78 9.72 25.32
N THR A 90 3.27 9.95 24.11
CA THR A 90 2.42 11.11 23.83
C THR A 90 1.12 11.04 24.62
N MET A 91 0.46 9.88 24.64
CA MET A 91 -0.76 9.67 25.44
C MET A 91 -0.49 9.86 26.93
N ASP A 92 0.57 9.27 27.48
CA ASP A 92 0.94 9.42 28.88
C ASP A 92 1.17 10.88 29.27
N ALA A 93 1.80 11.67 28.39
CA ALA A 93 2.03 13.09 28.62
C ALA A 93 0.73 13.90 28.55
N VAL A 94 -0.16 13.60 27.59
CA VAL A 94 -1.49 14.21 27.48
C VAL A 94 -2.36 13.89 28.70
N ASP A 95 -2.33 12.64 29.18
CA ASP A 95 -3.06 12.21 30.38
C ASP A 95 -2.62 12.98 31.63
N ARG A 96 -1.34 13.37 31.71
CA ARG A 96 -0.82 14.24 32.77
C ARG A 96 -1.19 15.72 32.58
N CYS A 97 -1.39 16.18 31.35
CA CYS A 97 -1.83 17.56 31.06
C CYS A 97 -3.30 17.81 31.39
N MET A 98 -4.17 16.81 31.22
CA MET A 98 -5.61 16.94 31.47
C MET A 98 -5.96 17.44 32.89
N PRO A 99 -5.45 16.83 33.98
CA PRO A 99 -5.78 17.28 35.34
C PRO A 99 -5.28 18.70 35.62
N ILE A 100 -4.19 19.13 34.98
CA ILE A 100 -3.70 20.51 35.10
C ILE A 100 -4.72 21.50 34.52
N ALA A 101 -5.27 21.19 33.34
CA ALA A 101 -6.29 22.03 32.71
C ALA A 101 -7.59 22.05 33.55
N ASP A 102 -8.00 20.90 34.09
CA ASP A 102 -9.18 20.79 34.93
C ASP A 102 -9.02 21.55 36.25
N ASN A 103 -7.88 21.43 36.93
CA ASN A 103 -7.57 22.14 38.17
C ASN A 103 -7.61 23.67 37.96
N LEU A 104 -6.98 24.15 36.88
CA LEU A 104 -7.02 25.56 36.50
C LEU A 104 -8.47 26.03 36.28
N HIS A 105 -9.28 25.24 35.56
CA HIS A 105 -10.67 25.57 35.30
C HIS A 105 -11.50 25.65 36.59
N GLU A 106 -11.38 24.65 37.46
CA GLU A 106 -12.06 24.62 38.75
C GLU A 106 -11.63 25.78 39.66
N GLY A 107 -10.33 26.07 39.71
CA GLY A 107 -9.77 27.18 40.46
C GLY A 107 -10.36 28.53 40.02
N LEU A 108 -10.44 28.75 38.71
CA LEU A 108 -11.08 29.93 38.14
C LEU A 108 -12.56 30.02 38.47
N LEU A 109 -13.31 28.91 38.42
CA LEU A 109 -14.72 28.87 38.80
C LEU A 109 -14.95 29.21 40.28
N LYS A 110 -14.02 28.85 41.17
CA LYS A 110 -14.09 29.18 42.60
C LYS A 110 -13.85 30.68 42.86
N VAL A 111 -12.98 31.32 42.09
CA VAL A 111 -12.59 32.74 42.26
C VAL A 111 -13.53 33.71 41.53
N ARG A 112 -14.03 33.33 40.34
CA ARG A 112 -14.77 34.23 39.43
C ARG A 112 -16.00 34.91 40.06
N PRO A 113 -16.87 34.23 40.84
CA PRO A 113 -18.05 34.86 41.43
C PRO A 113 -17.69 35.96 42.42
N GLN A 114 -16.75 35.70 43.32
CA GLN A 114 -16.31 36.65 44.34
C GLN A 114 -15.53 37.81 43.73
N TRP A 115 -14.75 37.54 42.68
CA TRP A 115 -14.12 38.59 41.88
C TRP A 115 -15.16 39.53 41.24
N ASN A 116 -16.26 38.98 40.71
CA ASN A 116 -17.33 39.80 40.15
C ASN A 116 -18.01 40.68 41.21
N GLU A 117 -18.29 40.14 42.41
CA GLU A 117 -18.88 40.94 43.50
C GLU A 117 -17.95 42.09 43.94
N LEU A 118 -16.64 41.83 44.05
CA LEU A 118 -15.62 42.87 44.28
C LEU A 118 -15.69 43.96 43.21
N MET A 119 -15.74 43.59 41.92
CA MET A 119 -15.80 44.54 40.80
C MET A 119 -17.08 45.39 40.77
N HIS A 120 -18.16 44.92 41.39
CA HIS A 120 -19.40 45.69 41.55
C HIS A 120 -19.47 46.45 42.87
N GLY A 121 -18.40 46.45 43.68
CA GLY A 121 -18.35 47.12 44.98
C GLY A 121 -19.26 46.48 46.04
N ARG A 122 -19.64 45.21 45.85
CA ARG A 122 -20.59 44.46 46.69
C ARG A 122 -19.88 43.36 47.47
N ILE A 123 -18.81 43.71 48.21
CA ILE A 123 -18.04 42.72 48.97
C ILE A 123 -17.77 43.18 50.39
N GLU A 124 -18.00 42.28 51.34
CA GLU A 124 -17.69 42.51 52.76
C GLU A 124 -16.20 42.27 53.04
N LEU A 125 -15.66 42.91 54.08
CA LEU A 125 -14.22 42.81 54.42
C LEU A 125 -13.76 41.37 54.67
N ALA A 126 -14.60 40.53 55.24
CA ALA A 126 -14.30 39.11 55.49
C ALA A 126 -14.20 38.31 54.18
N GLU A 127 -15.12 38.55 53.24
CA GLU A 127 -15.14 37.89 51.93
C GLU A 127 -13.97 38.35 51.06
N PHE A 128 -13.60 39.64 51.15
CA PHE A 128 -12.42 40.17 50.47
C PHE A 128 -11.14 39.47 50.93
N LYS A 129 -10.94 39.30 52.24
CA LYS A 129 -9.77 38.56 52.76
C LYS A 129 -9.76 37.11 52.30
N ALA A 130 -10.92 36.45 52.30
CA ALA A 130 -11.05 35.08 51.81
C ALA A 130 -10.72 34.99 50.30
N LEU A 131 -11.17 35.96 49.50
CA LEU A 131 -10.83 36.07 48.08
C LEU A 131 -9.33 36.23 47.86
N CYS A 132 -8.66 37.10 48.63
CA CYS A 132 -7.20 37.25 48.54
C CYS A 132 -6.47 35.93 48.79
N HIS A 133 -6.86 35.16 49.81
CA HIS A 133 -6.26 33.85 50.08
C HIS A 133 -6.52 32.84 48.96
N ARG A 134 -7.73 32.81 48.38
CA ARG A 134 -8.04 31.92 47.24
C ARG A 134 -7.27 32.30 45.98
N ILE A 135 -7.06 33.59 45.74
CA ILE A 135 -6.25 34.06 44.62
C ILE A 135 -4.77 33.69 44.83
N ASP A 136 -4.26 33.86 46.05
CA ASP A 136 -2.89 33.49 46.40
C ASP A 136 -2.64 31.98 46.22
N GLU A 137 -3.58 31.15 46.67
CA GLU A 137 -3.57 29.69 46.45
C GLU A 137 -3.62 29.35 44.95
N LEU A 138 -4.56 29.94 44.20
CA LEU A 138 -4.66 29.73 42.74
C LEU A 138 -3.39 30.16 42.01
N LEU A 139 -2.76 31.27 42.40
CA LEU A 139 -1.50 31.72 41.79
C LEU A 139 -0.37 30.71 42.06
N GLY A 140 -0.28 30.17 43.27
CA GLY A 140 0.68 29.14 43.62
C GLY A 140 0.46 27.83 42.85
N GLU A 141 -0.79 27.39 42.71
CA GLU A 141 -1.15 26.22 41.89
C GLU A 141 -0.76 26.43 40.43
N VAL A 142 -1.14 27.56 39.83
CA VAL A 142 -0.85 27.88 38.43
C VAL A 142 0.65 27.98 38.14
N GLU A 143 1.46 28.49 39.06
CA GLU A 143 2.91 28.51 38.88
C GLU A 143 3.51 27.09 38.80
N GLY A 144 3.06 26.17 39.66
CA GLY A 144 3.49 24.77 39.64
C GLY A 144 3.02 24.05 38.37
N ASP A 145 1.72 24.13 38.11
CA ASP A 145 1.02 23.52 36.98
C ASP A 145 1.60 23.97 35.63
N SER A 146 1.95 25.26 35.50
CA SER A 146 2.58 25.79 34.29
C SER A 146 3.94 25.17 34.00
N SER A 147 4.74 24.92 35.05
CA SER A 147 6.05 24.26 34.88
C SER A 147 5.89 22.79 34.50
N GLU A 148 4.94 22.09 35.11
CA GLU A 148 4.66 20.69 34.79
C GLU A 148 4.11 20.55 33.37
N LEU A 149 3.14 21.37 32.98
CA LEU A 149 2.58 21.41 31.63
C LEU A 149 3.68 21.61 30.57
N ARG A 150 4.59 22.57 30.79
CA ARG A 150 5.74 22.78 29.89
C ARG A 150 6.63 21.53 29.79
N GLY A 151 6.84 20.84 30.90
CA GLY A 151 7.56 19.57 30.92
C GLY A 151 6.88 18.50 30.06
N GLN A 152 5.58 18.31 30.24
CA GLN A 152 4.81 17.34 29.43
C GLN A 152 4.78 17.70 27.94
N LEU A 153 4.63 18.97 27.58
CA LEU A 153 4.70 19.42 26.19
C LEU A 153 6.08 19.17 25.57
N THR A 154 7.14 19.25 26.37
CA THR A 154 8.50 18.92 25.94
C THR A 154 8.68 17.41 25.74
N GLU A 155 8.13 16.58 26.62
CA GLU A 155 8.10 15.12 26.45
C GLU A 155 7.35 14.71 25.17
N ILE A 156 6.22 15.37 24.85
CA ILE A 156 5.49 15.15 23.59
C ILE A 156 6.37 15.49 22.39
N LEU A 157 7.04 16.66 22.42
CA LEU A 157 7.95 17.07 21.34
C LEU A 157 9.12 16.09 21.17
N MET A 158 9.72 15.63 22.26
CA MET A 158 10.80 14.65 22.21
C MET A 158 10.31 13.29 21.70
N ALA A 159 9.09 12.88 22.06
CA ALA A 159 8.51 11.64 21.57
C ALA A 159 8.25 11.65 20.06
N GLN A 160 8.29 12.81 19.38
CA GLN A 160 8.15 12.93 17.92
C GLN A 160 9.46 12.78 17.14
N ASP A 161 10.60 12.60 17.81
CA ASP A 161 11.92 12.46 17.19
C ASP A 161 12.02 11.28 16.19
N PHE A 162 11.17 10.26 16.34
CA PHE A 162 11.10 9.10 15.45
C PHE A 162 10.62 9.44 14.03
N GLN A 163 9.91 10.56 13.83
CA GLN A 163 9.25 10.85 12.56
C GLN A 163 10.25 10.96 11.39
N ASP A 164 11.39 11.60 11.61
CA ASP A 164 12.44 11.72 10.57
C ASP A 164 13.01 10.35 10.18
N LEU A 165 13.38 9.54 11.18
CA LEU A 165 13.98 8.24 10.94
C LEU A 165 12.99 7.26 10.29
N THR A 166 11.75 7.25 10.76
CA THR A 166 10.71 6.38 10.19
C THR A 166 10.33 6.80 8.77
N GLY A 167 10.27 8.10 8.47
CA GLY A 167 10.06 8.60 7.11
C GLY A 167 11.16 8.18 6.14
N GLN A 168 12.42 8.25 6.56
CA GLN A 168 13.56 7.77 5.76
C GLN A 168 13.49 6.26 5.50
N ILE A 169 13.12 5.47 6.51
CA ILE A 169 12.95 4.03 6.37
C ILE A 169 11.83 3.72 5.38
N ILE A 170 10.66 4.32 5.54
CA ILE A 170 9.49 4.10 4.66
C ILE A 170 9.85 4.48 3.22
N SER A 171 10.48 5.64 3.00
CA SER A 171 10.93 6.06 1.66
C SER A 171 11.85 5.04 0.99
N ARG A 172 12.77 4.46 1.77
CA ARG A 172 13.69 3.43 1.28
C ARG A 172 12.96 2.12 0.95
N VAL A 173 11.98 1.74 1.75
CA VAL A 173 11.13 0.57 1.48
C VAL A 173 10.28 0.78 0.23
N ILE A 174 9.69 1.96 0.05
CA ILE A 174 8.93 2.32 -1.17
C ILE A 174 9.84 2.23 -2.40
N THR A 175 11.07 2.74 -2.31
CA THR A 175 12.05 2.64 -3.40
C THR A 175 12.34 1.19 -3.76
N LEU A 176 12.52 0.32 -2.76
CA LEU A 176 12.72 -1.12 -2.98
C LEU A 176 11.51 -1.78 -3.66
N VAL A 177 10.29 -1.45 -3.21
CA VAL A 177 9.05 -1.97 -3.80
C VAL A 177 8.92 -1.55 -5.26
N ASN A 178 9.18 -0.28 -5.59
CA ASN A 178 9.17 0.21 -6.96
C ASN A 178 10.22 -0.49 -7.84
N GLU A 179 11.39 -0.81 -7.29
CA GLU A 179 12.41 -1.57 -8.03
C GLU A 179 11.93 -3.00 -8.31
N VAL A 180 11.35 -3.69 -7.32
CA VAL A 180 10.76 -5.02 -7.51
C VAL A 180 9.64 -4.99 -8.56
N GLU A 181 8.74 -4.01 -8.49
CA GLU A 181 7.67 -3.83 -9.46
C GLU A 181 8.21 -3.62 -10.88
N GLY A 182 9.21 -2.75 -11.04
CA GLY A 182 9.85 -2.50 -12.33
C GLY A 182 10.44 -3.77 -12.95
N ARG A 183 11.12 -4.60 -12.14
CA ARG A 183 11.66 -5.89 -12.60
C ARG A 183 10.55 -6.87 -13.00
N LEU A 184 9.46 -6.93 -12.24
CA LEU A 184 8.31 -7.77 -12.60
C LEU A 184 7.65 -7.32 -13.91
N VAL A 185 7.57 -6.01 -14.16
CA VAL A 185 7.07 -5.46 -15.42
C VAL A 185 8.01 -5.80 -16.58
N GLU A 186 9.33 -5.61 -16.43
CA GLU A 186 10.32 -5.99 -17.46
C GLU A 186 10.14 -7.44 -17.90
N ILE A 187 9.96 -8.34 -16.95
CA ILE A 187 9.71 -9.77 -17.21
C ILE A 187 8.40 -9.95 -17.96
N LEU A 188 7.30 -9.40 -17.45
CA LEU A 188 6.00 -9.52 -18.08
C LEU A 188 6.02 -8.98 -19.52
N THR A 189 6.78 -7.91 -19.78
CA THR A 189 6.97 -7.37 -21.13
C THR A 189 7.85 -8.25 -22.00
N ALA A 190 8.90 -8.89 -21.48
CA ALA A 190 9.71 -9.84 -22.23
C ALA A 190 8.88 -11.07 -22.64
N PHE A 191 8.00 -11.56 -21.75
CA PHE A 191 7.05 -12.64 -22.04
C PHE A 191 5.90 -12.22 -22.96
N GLY A 192 5.43 -10.98 -22.82
CA GLY A 192 4.32 -10.44 -23.60
C GLY A 192 4.71 -9.97 -25.00
N ALA A 193 5.97 -9.58 -25.21
CA ALA A 193 6.44 -9.05 -26.49
C ALA A 193 6.43 -10.12 -27.61
N GLU A 194 6.55 -11.40 -27.29
CA GLU A 194 6.39 -12.49 -28.27
C GLU A 194 4.92 -12.79 -28.62
N GLN A 195 3.95 -12.27 -27.86
CA GLN A 195 2.51 -12.42 -28.14
C GLN A 195 1.82 -11.16 -28.64
N LEU A 196 2.51 -10.01 -28.69
CA LEU A 196 1.88 -8.71 -28.98
C LEU A 196 2.01 -8.24 -30.43
N GLU A 197 2.79 -8.89 -31.29
CA GLU A 197 2.72 -8.59 -32.74
C GLU A 197 1.41 -9.06 -33.39
N GLU A 198 0.57 -9.85 -32.69
CA GLU A 198 -0.75 -10.29 -33.20
C GLU A 198 -1.98 -9.75 -32.45
N ALA A 199 -1.82 -8.93 -31.39
CA ALA A 199 -2.93 -8.56 -30.50
C ALA A 199 -3.13 -7.04 -30.26
N GLU A 200 -2.77 -6.18 -31.21
CA GLU A 200 -3.02 -4.72 -31.13
C GLU A 200 -4.50 -4.28 -31.33
N HIS A 201 -5.47 -5.18 -31.18
CA HIS A 201 -6.90 -4.82 -31.31
C HIS A 201 -7.76 -5.49 -30.25
N ASN A 202 -7.64 -5.06 -28.99
CA ASN A 202 -8.72 -4.95 -27.99
C ASN A 202 -8.13 -5.00 -26.56
N LYS A 203 -7.95 -3.85 -25.92
CA LYS A 203 -7.90 -3.81 -24.45
C LYS A 203 -8.73 -2.63 -23.93
N ASN A 204 -10.03 -2.87 -23.76
CA ASN A 204 -10.81 -2.22 -22.72
C ASN A 204 -10.30 -2.75 -21.37
N LYS A 205 -9.60 -1.91 -20.60
CA LYS A 205 -9.22 -2.22 -19.23
C LYS A 205 -10.41 -1.93 -18.31
N SER A 206 -10.98 -2.98 -17.69
CA SER A 206 -11.70 -2.82 -16.42
C SER A 206 -10.79 -3.34 -15.30
N SER A 207 -10.17 -2.44 -14.55
CA SER A 207 -9.44 -2.79 -13.34
C SER A 207 -10.39 -2.58 -12.16
N ILE A 208 -10.74 -3.67 -11.46
CA ILE A 208 -11.38 -3.62 -10.15
C ILE A 208 -10.25 -3.83 -9.15
N ASP A 209 -9.65 -2.75 -8.70
CA ASP A 209 -8.70 -2.74 -7.58
C ASP A 209 -9.39 -2.22 -6.31
N PRO A 210 -9.05 -2.74 -5.12
CA PRO A 210 -9.55 -2.21 -3.86
C PRO A 210 -8.93 -0.83 -3.58
N GLU A 211 -9.72 0.22 -3.79
CA GLU A 211 -9.32 1.62 -3.63
C GLU A 211 -9.11 1.99 -2.14
N GLY A 212 -7.87 2.30 -1.78
CA GLY A 212 -7.53 3.03 -0.55
C GLY A 212 -7.86 4.54 -0.69
N PRO A 213 -7.56 5.37 0.32
CA PRO A 213 -7.81 6.81 0.24
C PRO A 213 -7.09 7.42 -0.97
N ILE A 214 -7.84 8.16 -1.81
CA ILE A 214 -7.33 8.75 -3.05
C ILE A 214 -6.24 9.78 -2.71
N LEU A 215 -5.00 9.46 -3.05
CA LEU A 215 -3.87 10.39 -3.03
C LEU A 215 -3.73 10.97 -4.45
N ASN A 216 -3.63 12.30 -4.56
CA ASN A 216 -3.50 13.06 -5.81
C ASN A 216 -4.71 12.97 -6.76
N ALA A 217 -5.89 13.36 -6.27
CA ALA A 217 -7.14 13.43 -7.05
C ALA A 217 -7.05 14.30 -8.33
N HIS A 218 -6.08 15.21 -8.44
CA HIS A 218 -5.91 16.07 -9.61
C HIS A 218 -5.19 15.40 -10.80
N GLU A 219 -4.57 14.24 -10.60
CA GLU A 219 -3.74 13.57 -11.62
C GLU A 219 -4.42 12.33 -12.24
N ARG A 220 -5.59 11.93 -11.75
CA ARG A 220 -6.38 10.79 -12.23
C ARG A 220 -7.62 11.26 -13.02
N GLU A 221 -7.76 10.83 -14.28
CA GLU A 221 -8.96 11.08 -15.11
C GLU A 221 -10.22 10.33 -14.63
N ASP A 222 -10.04 9.35 -13.73
CA ASP A 222 -11.07 8.50 -13.10
C ASP A 222 -11.44 8.96 -11.68
N ALA A 223 -10.84 10.05 -11.17
CA ALA A 223 -11.18 10.60 -9.87
C ALA A 223 -12.49 11.41 -9.95
N VAL A 224 -13.57 10.83 -9.43
CA VAL A 224 -14.83 11.54 -9.16
C VAL A 224 -14.54 12.61 -8.10
N ALA A 225 -14.36 13.85 -8.56
CA ALA A 225 -13.76 14.91 -7.75
C ALA A 225 -14.75 15.62 -6.80
N SER A 226 -15.99 15.15 -6.64
CA SER A 226 -16.90 15.72 -5.67
C SER A 226 -17.89 14.71 -5.08
N GLN A 227 -18.08 14.81 -3.77
CA GLN A 227 -19.09 14.11 -2.97
C GLN A 227 -20.52 14.33 -3.54
N ASP A 228 -20.74 15.42 -4.29
CA ASP A 228 -22.02 15.76 -4.92
C ASP A 228 -22.43 14.76 -6.02
N GLU A 229 -21.48 14.21 -6.79
CA GLU A 229 -21.79 13.22 -7.84
C GLU A 229 -22.11 11.84 -7.25
N VAL A 230 -21.59 11.55 -6.06
CA VAL A 230 -21.93 10.33 -5.29
C VAL A 230 -23.36 10.41 -4.76
N ASP A 231 -23.78 11.57 -4.25
CA ASP A 231 -25.15 11.80 -3.77
C ASP A 231 -26.19 11.80 -4.90
N ASP A 232 -25.82 12.28 -6.10
CA ASP A 232 -26.66 12.20 -7.30
C ASP A 232 -26.83 10.74 -7.77
N LEU A 233 -25.77 9.93 -7.71
CA LEU A 233 -25.83 8.50 -8.03
C LEU A 233 -26.73 7.74 -7.04
N LEU A 234 -26.61 8.02 -5.74
CA LEU A 234 -27.46 7.41 -4.71
C LEU A 234 -28.94 7.79 -4.86
N SER A 235 -29.20 9.06 -5.20
CA SER A 235 -30.55 9.56 -5.49
C SER A 235 -31.18 8.88 -6.72
N SER A 236 -30.37 8.53 -7.72
CA SER A 236 -30.85 7.84 -8.94
C SER A 236 -31.19 6.35 -8.73
N LEU A 237 -30.60 5.72 -7.70
CA LEU A 237 -30.80 4.33 -7.31
C LEU A 237 -31.92 4.14 -6.26
N GLY A 238 -32.54 5.22 -5.79
CA GLY A 238 -33.77 5.18 -5.01
C GLY A 238 -33.60 4.89 -3.52
N PHE A 239 -32.50 5.37 -2.90
CA PHE A 239 -32.40 5.55 -1.45
C PHE A 239 -32.68 6.99 -1.06
#